data_AF-A0A250IQ91-F1
#
_entry.id   AF-A0A250IQ91-F1
#
_cell.length_a   1.000
_cell.length_b   1.000
_cell.length_c   1.000
_cell.angle_alpha   90.00
_cell.angle_beta   90.00
_cell.angle_gamma   90.00
#
_symmetry.space_group_name_H-M   'P 1'
#
loop_
_entity.id
_entity.type
_entity.pdbx_description
1 polymer ?
#
loop_
_entity_poly.entity_id
_entity_poly.type
_entity_poly.pdbx_seq_one_letter_code
_entity_poly.pdbx_strand_id
1 'polypeptide(L)'
;MSGLSFVVLGCDGASGTPAPVDPEPNRAPTLTQVTAERDSLDEGSSTRLSVVASDPDGDPLTYTWTQSPFAPLGAFGDETDATRTWTAPFLSRDTAFTLNVTVSDGKGGTAQGLVQVRVKNVAALNQAPSVYADISVGSARIIPGDFVPLFIGASDPDGDTLTYEWSTEPEGVGAFTNPTRSSAEWWAPESGTAASYSLRVTVSDGTSAVTRTVQLSVGLPSYAQDIQPIWDLKCADCHNAYGAEGLNLQTNASYASLVDVAGVGACRPMARVTPGKLDESLLLWRITGGDCGPRMPLGGSDYFEQNPGEFVRIRSWVLSGAPNN
;
A
#
# COMPACT_ATOMS: atom_id res chain seq x y z
N MET A 1 -55.08 77.05 -44.94
CA MET A 1 -55.76 77.66 -46.11
C MET A 1 -55.02 77.21 -47.35
N SER A 2 -55.76 76.64 -48.32
CA SER A 2 -55.36 76.34 -49.71
C SER A 2 -54.18 75.36 -49.92
N GLY A 3 -54.23 74.40 -50.82
CA GLY A 3 -55.24 74.08 -51.82
C GLY A 3 -54.78 72.91 -52.71
N LEU A 4 -55.77 72.26 -53.32
CA LEU A 4 -55.81 71.65 -54.66
C LEU A 4 -54.48 71.32 -55.37
N SER A 5 -54.33 70.08 -55.87
CA SER A 5 -54.47 69.78 -57.31
C SER A 5 -54.18 68.30 -57.62
N PHE A 6 -54.45 67.90 -58.86
CA PHE A 6 -54.96 66.60 -59.33
C PHE A 6 -53.95 65.88 -60.29
N VAL A 7 -54.00 64.53 -60.37
CA VAL A 7 -53.53 63.55 -61.43
C VAL A 7 -51.98 63.45 -61.64
N VAL A 8 -51.29 62.32 -61.95
CA VAL A 8 -51.52 61.15 -62.85
C VAL A 8 -50.56 59.97 -62.53
N LEU A 9 -51.02 58.72 -62.83
CA LEU A 9 -50.40 57.38 -62.98
C LEU A 9 -48.98 57.03 -62.46
N GLY A 10 -48.90 55.85 -61.85
CA GLY A 10 -47.71 54.97 -61.85
C GLY A 10 -48.03 53.58 -61.27
N CYS A 11 -47.84 52.51 -62.05
CA CYS A 11 -47.74 51.13 -61.54
C CYS A 11 -46.38 50.97 -60.87
N ASP A 12 -46.30 50.28 -59.73
CA ASP A 12 -45.12 49.49 -59.38
C ASP A 12 -45.46 48.40 -58.37
N GLY A 13 -44.98 47.19 -58.67
CA GLY A 13 -45.19 45.99 -57.89
C GLY A 13 -44.34 45.96 -56.63
N ALA A 14 -44.97 45.58 -55.52
CA ALA A 14 -44.25 45.12 -54.34
C ALA A 14 -44.24 43.58 -54.38
N SER A 15 -43.11 43.03 -54.81
CA SER A 15 -42.71 41.64 -54.54
C SER A 15 -42.65 41.44 -53.02
N GLY A 16 -43.69 40.82 -52.45
CA GLY A 16 -43.65 40.35 -51.08
C GLY A 16 -42.59 39.26 -50.96
N THR A 17 -41.47 39.55 -50.33
CA THR A 17 -40.59 38.49 -49.81
C THR A 17 -41.42 37.64 -48.85
N PRO A 18 -41.49 36.30 -49.03
CA PRO A 18 -42.11 35.45 -48.04
C PRO A 18 -41.46 35.69 -46.67
N ALA A 19 -42.25 35.77 -45.61
CA ALA A 19 -41.72 35.76 -44.26
C ALA A 19 -40.78 34.55 -44.10
N PRO A 20 -39.67 34.65 -43.33
CA PRO A 20 -38.85 33.50 -43.05
C PRO A 20 -39.74 32.41 -42.45
N VAL A 21 -39.78 31.25 -43.10
CA VAL A 21 -40.46 30.07 -42.55
C VAL A 21 -39.62 29.66 -41.34
N ASP A 22 -40.21 29.69 -40.15
CA ASP A 22 -39.52 29.25 -38.94
C ASP A 22 -39.12 27.77 -39.15
N PRO A 23 -37.85 27.38 -38.94
CA PRO A 23 -37.45 26.00 -39.14
C PRO A 23 -38.25 25.08 -38.21
N GLU A 24 -38.65 23.91 -38.73
CA GLU A 24 -39.40 22.93 -37.95
C GLU A 24 -38.61 22.54 -36.69
N PRO A 25 -39.25 22.40 -35.51
CA PRO A 25 -38.54 22.03 -34.29
C PRO A 25 -37.85 20.66 -34.42
N ASN A 26 -36.60 20.58 -33.97
CA ASN A 26 -35.81 19.35 -33.99
C ASN A 26 -36.49 18.21 -33.21
N ARG A 27 -36.51 17.01 -33.78
CA ARG A 27 -37.08 15.79 -33.20
C ARG A 27 -35.95 14.85 -32.84
N ALA A 28 -35.96 14.37 -31.60
CA ALA A 28 -34.94 13.46 -31.12
C ALA A 28 -34.88 12.15 -31.93
N PRO A 29 -33.70 11.52 -32.01
CA PRO A 29 -33.55 10.25 -32.70
C PRO A 29 -34.34 9.14 -32.01
N THR A 30 -34.63 8.10 -32.76
CA THR A 30 -35.27 6.88 -32.28
C THR A 30 -34.28 5.73 -32.31
N LEU A 31 -34.19 4.98 -31.21
CA LEU A 31 -33.38 3.77 -31.09
C LEU A 31 -34.31 2.59 -30.87
N THR A 32 -34.26 1.61 -31.77
CA THR A 32 -35.19 0.46 -31.74
C THR A 32 -34.51 -0.82 -31.27
N GLN A 33 -33.20 -0.95 -31.46
CA GLN A 33 -32.48 -2.17 -31.11
C GLN A 33 -31.01 -1.90 -30.80
N VAL A 34 -30.50 -2.58 -29.76
CA VAL A 34 -29.07 -2.71 -29.45
C VAL A 34 -28.78 -4.19 -29.28
N THR A 35 -27.75 -4.69 -29.94
CA THR A 35 -27.38 -6.11 -29.92
C THR A 35 -25.88 -6.30 -29.80
N ALA A 36 -25.49 -7.46 -29.30
CA ALA A 36 -24.14 -7.98 -29.35
C ALA A 36 -24.16 -9.31 -30.11
N GLU A 37 -23.18 -9.56 -30.98
CA GLU A 37 -23.06 -10.85 -31.69
C GLU A 37 -22.86 -12.02 -30.72
N ARG A 38 -22.13 -11.77 -29.63
CA ARG A 38 -21.98 -12.68 -28.49
C ARG A 38 -22.35 -11.94 -27.22
N ASP A 39 -23.30 -12.48 -26.48
CA ASP A 39 -23.72 -12.04 -25.13
C ASP A 39 -23.01 -12.84 -24.02
N SER A 40 -22.23 -13.86 -24.37
CA SER A 40 -21.30 -14.54 -23.48
C SER A 40 -19.97 -14.84 -24.17
N LEU A 41 -18.87 -14.49 -23.52
CA LEU A 41 -17.51 -14.74 -23.98
C LEU A 41 -16.55 -14.89 -22.81
N ASP A 42 -15.35 -15.40 -23.11
CA ASP A 42 -14.24 -15.40 -22.18
C ASP A 42 -13.58 -14.02 -22.13
N GLU A 43 -12.90 -13.71 -21.03
CA GLU A 43 -12.09 -12.49 -20.90
C GLU A 43 -11.05 -12.34 -22.02
N GLY A 44 -10.66 -11.10 -22.32
CA GLY A 44 -9.75 -10.76 -23.43
C GLY A 44 -10.34 -10.98 -24.83
N SER A 45 -11.49 -11.63 -24.98
CA SER A 45 -12.18 -11.79 -26.26
C SER A 45 -13.04 -10.56 -26.61
N SER A 46 -13.43 -10.44 -27.88
CA SER A 46 -14.25 -9.32 -28.37
C SER A 46 -15.63 -9.73 -28.87
N THR A 47 -16.61 -8.85 -28.76
CA THR A 47 -17.95 -8.98 -29.36
C THR A 47 -18.27 -7.74 -30.19
N ARG A 48 -19.02 -7.92 -31.29
CA ARG A 48 -19.46 -6.81 -32.13
C ARG A 48 -20.82 -6.33 -31.65
N LEU A 49 -20.90 -5.04 -31.37
CA LEU A 49 -22.10 -4.33 -30.98
C LEU A 49 -22.74 -3.69 -32.20
N SER A 50 -24.06 -3.74 -32.29
CA SER A 50 -24.83 -3.12 -33.38
C SER A 50 -26.05 -2.39 -32.84
N VAL A 51 -26.29 -1.20 -33.36
CA VAL A 51 -27.40 -0.30 -33.01
C VAL A 51 -28.28 -0.07 -34.23
N VAL A 52 -29.59 -0.14 -34.05
CA VAL A 52 -30.56 0.30 -35.05
C VAL A 52 -31.20 1.58 -34.52
N ALA A 53 -30.88 2.70 -35.17
CA ALA A 53 -31.40 4.01 -34.84
C ALA A 53 -31.67 4.84 -36.10
N SER A 54 -32.62 5.76 -36.01
CA SER A 54 -32.98 6.68 -37.10
C SER A 54 -33.40 8.03 -36.56
N ASP A 55 -33.06 9.08 -37.29
CA ASP A 55 -33.48 10.44 -37.00
C ASP A 55 -34.65 10.87 -37.89
N PRO A 56 -35.78 11.39 -37.33
CA PRO A 56 -36.92 11.83 -38.13
C PRO A 56 -36.63 13.01 -39.06
N ASP A 57 -35.66 13.85 -38.73
CA ASP A 57 -35.24 15.03 -39.50
C ASP A 57 -34.09 14.71 -40.47
N GLY A 58 -33.54 13.50 -40.38
CA GLY A 58 -32.44 13.03 -41.22
C GLY A 58 -31.08 13.54 -40.75
N ASP A 59 -30.99 14.00 -39.50
CA ASP A 59 -29.74 14.48 -38.92
C ASP A 59 -28.72 13.32 -38.74
N PRO A 60 -27.42 13.56 -39.00
CA PRO A 60 -26.37 12.57 -38.76
C PRO A 60 -26.30 12.17 -37.29
N LEU A 61 -26.24 10.86 -37.03
CA LEU A 61 -26.20 10.32 -35.68
C LEU A 61 -24.77 10.06 -35.20
N THR A 62 -24.54 10.34 -33.93
CA THR A 62 -23.30 10.03 -33.21
C THR A 62 -23.56 9.03 -32.09
N TYR A 63 -22.62 8.13 -31.83
CA TYR A 63 -22.77 7.02 -30.89
C TYR A 63 -21.70 7.08 -29.81
N THR A 64 -22.10 7.19 -28.55
CA THR A 64 -21.20 7.16 -27.40
C THR A 64 -21.50 5.96 -26.52
N TRP A 65 -20.48 5.13 -26.30
CA TRP A 65 -20.61 3.92 -25.50
C TRP A 65 -19.99 4.07 -24.12
N THR A 66 -20.62 3.42 -23.15
CA THR A 66 -20.19 3.33 -21.75
C THR A 66 -20.43 1.92 -21.22
N GLN A 67 -19.78 1.56 -20.12
CA GLN A 67 -19.98 0.26 -19.48
C GLN A 67 -20.30 0.39 -17.99
N SER A 68 -21.00 -0.60 -17.46
CA SER A 68 -21.19 -0.85 -16.04
C SER A 68 -20.95 -2.35 -15.75
N PRO A 69 -20.09 -2.73 -14.79
CA PRO A 69 -19.33 -1.86 -13.89
C PRO A 69 -18.30 -1.00 -14.63
N PHE A 70 -17.92 0.13 -14.01
CA PHE A 70 -16.92 1.04 -14.61
C PHE A 70 -15.52 0.43 -14.63
N ALA A 71 -15.18 -0.42 -13.65
CA ALA A 71 -13.91 -1.11 -13.59
C ALA A 71 -14.14 -2.62 -13.31
N PRO A 72 -13.29 -3.51 -13.85
CA PRO A 72 -12.23 -3.23 -14.83
C PRO A 72 -12.79 -2.80 -16.20
N LEU A 73 -12.03 -1.98 -16.94
CA LEU A 73 -12.47 -1.37 -18.20
C LEU A 73 -12.23 -2.31 -19.39
N GLY A 74 -13.30 -2.66 -20.10
CA GLY A 74 -13.19 -3.22 -21.44
C GLY A 74 -12.83 -2.14 -22.46
N ALA A 75 -12.30 -2.55 -23.61
CA ALA A 75 -11.88 -1.64 -24.67
C ALA A 75 -12.94 -1.56 -25.76
N PHE A 76 -13.47 -0.36 -25.99
CA PHE A 76 -14.29 -0.07 -27.17
C PHE A 76 -13.37 0.27 -28.35
N GLY A 77 -13.64 -0.30 -29.52
CA GLY A 77 -12.94 0.05 -30.76
C GLY A 77 -13.27 1.46 -31.24
N ASP A 78 -12.49 1.93 -32.22
CA ASP A 78 -12.58 3.30 -32.76
C ASP A 78 -13.71 3.48 -33.78
N GLU A 79 -14.53 2.45 -34.04
CA GLU A 79 -15.57 2.52 -35.07
C GLU A 79 -16.69 3.49 -34.69
N THR A 80 -16.92 4.54 -35.47
CA THR A 80 -17.89 5.62 -35.15
C THR A 80 -19.29 5.38 -35.65
N ASP A 81 -19.50 4.33 -36.43
CA ASP A 81 -20.78 4.02 -37.06
C ASP A 81 -21.73 3.32 -36.09
N ALA A 82 -22.89 2.88 -36.58
CA ALA A 82 -23.89 2.12 -35.84
C ALA A 82 -23.38 0.76 -35.29
N THR A 83 -22.11 0.43 -35.54
CA THR A 83 -21.48 -0.81 -35.14
C THR A 83 -20.14 -0.53 -34.49
N ARG A 84 -19.84 -1.21 -33.39
CA ARG A 84 -18.61 -1.00 -32.63
C ARG A 84 -18.12 -2.31 -32.01
N THR A 85 -16.81 -2.48 -31.93
CA THR A 85 -16.23 -3.63 -31.24
C THR A 85 -16.08 -3.34 -29.74
N TRP A 86 -16.36 -4.32 -28.88
CA TRP A 86 -16.00 -4.26 -27.46
C TRP A 86 -15.18 -5.49 -27.08
N THR A 87 -14.00 -5.27 -26.51
CA THR A 87 -13.10 -6.31 -25.99
C THR A 87 -13.22 -6.36 -24.48
N ALA A 88 -13.52 -7.55 -23.96
CA ALA A 88 -13.66 -7.78 -22.53
C ALA A 88 -12.31 -7.58 -21.81
N PRO A 89 -12.30 -6.97 -20.62
CA PRO A 89 -11.10 -6.92 -19.78
C PRO A 89 -10.76 -8.30 -19.21
N PHE A 90 -9.55 -8.45 -18.68
CA PHE A 90 -9.21 -9.54 -17.76
C PHE A 90 -9.82 -9.26 -16.39
N LEU A 91 -10.18 -10.34 -15.67
CA LEU A 91 -11.05 -10.31 -14.50
C LEU A 91 -10.54 -11.27 -13.44
N SER A 92 -10.74 -10.94 -12.16
CA SER A 92 -10.59 -11.89 -11.04
C SER A 92 -11.75 -12.88 -10.87
N ARG A 93 -12.87 -12.68 -11.59
CA ARG A 93 -14.06 -13.54 -11.55
C ARG A 93 -15.01 -13.26 -12.71
N ASP A 94 -15.88 -14.24 -12.99
CA ASP A 94 -17.01 -14.06 -13.89
C ASP A 94 -17.79 -12.78 -13.57
N THR A 95 -17.95 -11.93 -14.59
CA THR A 95 -18.56 -10.61 -14.43
C THR A 95 -19.54 -10.33 -15.56
N ALA A 96 -20.71 -9.82 -15.21
CA ALA A 96 -21.67 -9.33 -16.18
C ALA A 96 -21.47 -7.83 -16.41
N PHE A 97 -21.32 -7.44 -17.67
CA PHE A 97 -21.23 -6.06 -18.12
C PHE A 97 -22.54 -5.63 -18.76
N THR A 98 -22.97 -4.41 -18.46
CA THR A 98 -24.01 -3.68 -19.19
C THR A 98 -23.33 -2.61 -20.02
N LEU A 99 -23.43 -2.72 -21.34
CA LEU A 99 -22.89 -1.76 -22.29
C LEU A 99 -24.03 -0.85 -22.73
N ASN A 100 -23.91 0.44 -22.46
CA ASN A 100 -24.92 1.45 -22.75
C ASN A 100 -24.44 2.36 -23.88
N VAL A 101 -25.29 2.58 -24.88
CA VAL A 101 -25.07 3.51 -25.97
C VAL A 101 -26.00 4.70 -25.84
N THR A 102 -25.45 5.90 -25.98
CA THR A 102 -26.22 7.13 -26.22
C THR A 102 -26.04 7.55 -27.67
N VAL A 103 -27.16 7.72 -28.36
CA VAL A 103 -27.26 8.20 -29.74
C VAL A 103 -27.68 9.66 -29.70
N SER A 104 -26.99 10.56 -30.40
CA SER A 104 -27.34 11.98 -30.48
C SER A 104 -27.37 12.49 -31.92
N ASP A 105 -28.33 13.37 -32.19
CA ASP A 105 -28.49 14.10 -33.46
C ASP A 105 -27.60 15.36 -33.56
N GLY A 106 -26.88 15.74 -32.49
CA GLY A 106 -26.10 16.98 -32.44
C GLY A 106 -26.92 18.28 -32.45
N LYS A 107 -28.25 18.18 -32.40
CA LYS A 107 -29.23 19.27 -32.37
C LYS A 107 -29.99 19.35 -31.04
N GLY A 108 -29.68 18.46 -30.11
CA GLY A 108 -30.19 18.45 -28.73
C GLY A 108 -31.08 17.25 -28.42
N GLY A 109 -31.38 16.40 -29.41
CA GLY A 109 -32.06 15.14 -29.21
C GLY A 109 -31.08 14.00 -28.90
N THR A 110 -31.54 13.09 -28.02
CA THR A 110 -30.79 11.89 -27.68
C THR A 110 -31.71 10.68 -27.49
N ALA A 111 -31.18 9.49 -27.74
CA ALA A 111 -31.79 8.21 -27.40
C ALA A 111 -30.76 7.30 -26.75
N GLN A 112 -31.20 6.38 -25.89
CA GLN A 112 -30.32 5.46 -25.16
C GLN A 112 -30.78 4.01 -25.32
N GLY A 113 -29.82 3.09 -25.27
CA GLY A 113 -30.10 1.66 -25.29
C GLY A 113 -28.96 0.88 -24.66
N LEU A 114 -29.23 -0.35 -24.23
CA LEU A 114 -28.25 -1.17 -23.54
C LEU A 114 -28.25 -2.60 -24.06
N VAL A 115 -27.12 -3.28 -23.86
CA VAL A 115 -26.97 -4.71 -24.04
C VAL A 115 -26.15 -5.29 -22.89
N GLN A 116 -26.48 -6.51 -22.47
CA GLN A 116 -25.74 -7.21 -21.44
C GLN A 116 -24.82 -8.25 -22.05
N VAL A 117 -23.61 -8.36 -21.50
CA VAL A 117 -22.58 -9.30 -21.91
C VAL A 117 -22.00 -9.96 -20.67
N ARG A 118 -22.00 -11.30 -20.62
CA ARG A 118 -21.39 -12.09 -19.54
C ARG A 118 -19.98 -12.49 -19.93
N VAL A 119 -19.00 -12.02 -19.19
CA VAL A 119 -17.61 -12.36 -19.37
C VAL A 119 -17.21 -13.41 -18.33
N LYS A 120 -16.60 -14.51 -18.79
CA LYS A 120 -16.07 -15.56 -17.91
C LYS A 120 -14.59 -15.31 -17.62
N ASN A 121 -14.21 -15.43 -16.36
CA ASN A 121 -12.80 -15.50 -15.97
C ASN A 121 -12.25 -16.88 -16.38
N VAL A 122 -11.03 -16.88 -16.92
CA VAL A 122 -10.34 -18.07 -17.40
C VAL A 122 -9.00 -18.15 -16.68
N ALA A 123 -8.88 -19.10 -15.74
CA ALA A 123 -7.67 -19.25 -14.92
C ALA A 123 -6.35 -19.34 -15.72
N ALA A 124 -6.37 -19.84 -16.96
CA ALA A 124 -5.19 -19.90 -17.82
C ALA A 124 -4.72 -18.53 -18.36
N LEU A 125 -5.54 -17.49 -18.23
CA LEU A 125 -5.27 -16.11 -18.66
C LEU A 125 -4.86 -15.19 -17.51
N ASN A 126 -4.76 -15.70 -16.27
CA ASN A 126 -4.33 -14.96 -15.08
C ASN A 126 -3.00 -14.22 -15.32
N GLN A 127 -2.95 -12.96 -14.93
CA GLN A 127 -1.78 -12.11 -14.98
C GLN A 127 -1.17 -12.01 -13.59
N ALA A 128 0.13 -12.26 -13.47
CA ALA A 128 0.78 -12.22 -12.16
C ALA A 128 0.76 -10.81 -11.53
N PRO A 129 0.85 -10.70 -10.19
CA PRO A 129 0.90 -9.41 -9.51
C PRO A 129 2.08 -8.57 -9.96
N SER A 130 1.88 -7.26 -10.07
CA SER A 130 2.94 -6.29 -10.37
C SER A 130 3.38 -5.55 -9.12
N VAL A 131 4.68 -5.63 -8.80
CA VAL A 131 5.30 -4.84 -7.73
C VAL A 131 5.83 -3.53 -8.31
N TYR A 132 5.27 -2.41 -7.88
CA TYR A 132 5.61 -1.07 -8.37
C TYR A 132 6.44 -0.23 -7.38
N ALA A 133 6.56 -0.65 -6.12
CA ALA A 133 7.46 -0.04 -5.13
C ALA A 133 8.21 -1.15 -4.37
N ASP A 134 9.54 -1.09 -4.40
CA ASP A 134 10.41 -2.07 -3.74
C ASP A 134 10.51 -1.81 -2.22
N ILE A 135 11.11 -2.76 -1.49
CA ILE A 135 11.26 -2.70 -0.05
C ILE A 135 12.12 -1.51 0.34
N SER A 136 11.57 -0.60 1.15
CA SER A 136 12.30 0.55 1.70
C SER A 136 12.79 0.26 3.12
N VAL A 137 14.03 0.64 3.42
CA VAL A 137 14.66 0.49 4.74
C VAL A 137 15.14 1.87 5.18
N GLY A 138 14.54 2.39 6.26
CA GLY A 138 14.75 3.77 6.71
C GLY A 138 16.01 4.06 7.52
N SER A 139 16.83 3.05 7.84
CA SER A 139 17.90 3.16 8.86
C SER A 139 19.29 2.92 8.28
N ALA A 140 20.21 3.87 8.51
CA ALA A 140 21.61 3.77 8.08
C ALA A 140 22.45 2.81 8.97
N ARG A 141 22.01 2.59 10.20
CA ARG A 141 22.60 1.65 11.17
C ARG A 141 21.47 0.89 11.85
N ILE A 142 21.56 -0.42 11.84
CA ILE A 142 20.62 -1.32 12.51
C ILE A 142 21.42 -2.14 13.51
N ILE A 143 20.95 -2.23 14.75
CA ILE A 143 21.51 -3.07 15.82
C ILE A 143 20.42 -3.96 16.42
N PRO A 144 20.79 -5.01 17.18
CA PRO A 144 19.83 -5.86 17.88
C PRO A 144 18.78 -5.05 18.66
N GLY A 145 17.51 -5.45 18.58
CA GLY A 145 16.41 -4.77 19.25
C GLY A 145 15.84 -3.55 18.52
N ASP A 146 16.46 -3.11 17.42
CA ASP A 146 15.84 -2.13 16.52
C ASP A 146 14.63 -2.75 15.81
N PHE A 147 13.60 -1.95 15.58
CA PHE A 147 12.53 -2.29 14.65
C PHE A 147 12.79 -1.61 13.31
N VAL A 148 12.52 -2.32 12.23
CA VAL A 148 12.69 -1.86 10.85
C VAL A 148 11.31 -1.86 10.20
N PRO A 149 10.72 -0.70 9.89
CA PRO A 149 9.47 -0.64 9.15
C PRO A 149 9.71 -1.07 7.71
N LEU A 150 8.83 -1.92 7.20
CA LEU A 150 8.90 -2.48 5.85
C LEU A 150 7.59 -2.19 5.11
N PHE A 151 7.73 -1.86 3.84
CA PHE A 151 6.62 -1.57 2.94
C PHE A 151 6.90 -2.15 1.56
N ILE A 152 5.86 -2.67 0.92
CA ILE A 152 5.86 -3.03 -0.51
C ILE A 152 4.61 -2.48 -1.18
N GLY A 153 4.76 -1.95 -2.40
CA GLY A 153 3.65 -1.54 -3.24
C GLY A 153 3.42 -2.54 -4.36
N ALA A 154 2.23 -3.14 -4.41
CA ALA A 154 1.85 -4.08 -5.44
C ALA A 154 0.38 -3.93 -5.86
N SER A 155 0.09 -4.29 -7.10
CA SER A 155 -1.26 -4.29 -7.68
C SER A 155 -1.42 -5.48 -8.60
N ASP A 156 -2.65 -5.96 -8.73
CA ASP A 156 -2.99 -7.02 -9.65
C ASP A 156 -3.69 -6.46 -10.91
N PRO A 157 -3.24 -6.78 -12.13
CA PRO A 157 -3.87 -6.30 -13.37
C PRO A 157 -5.31 -6.78 -13.57
N ASP A 158 -5.65 -7.98 -13.09
CA ASP A 158 -6.97 -8.61 -13.25
C ASP A 158 -7.92 -8.21 -12.10
N GLY A 159 -7.37 -7.53 -11.10
CA GLY A 159 -8.07 -7.07 -9.91
C GLY A 159 -8.22 -8.16 -8.85
N ASP A 160 -7.32 -9.16 -8.86
CA ASP A 160 -7.26 -10.17 -7.82
C ASP A 160 -6.86 -9.59 -6.47
N THR A 161 -7.34 -10.24 -5.41
CA THR A 161 -6.98 -9.84 -4.05
C THR A 161 -5.58 -10.35 -3.73
N LEU A 162 -4.67 -9.43 -3.45
CA LEU A 162 -3.30 -9.78 -3.10
C LEU A 162 -3.14 -10.22 -1.64
N THR A 163 -2.34 -11.26 -1.46
CA THR A 163 -1.85 -11.75 -0.17
C THR A 163 -0.35 -11.49 -0.07
N TYR A 164 0.13 -11.36 1.18
CA TYR A 164 1.53 -11.03 1.47
C TYR A 164 2.08 -12.03 2.48
N GLU A 165 3.37 -12.35 2.35
CA GLU A 165 4.10 -13.18 3.30
C GLU A 165 5.53 -12.66 3.47
N TRP A 166 5.80 -12.07 4.62
CA TRP A 166 7.13 -11.61 5.01
C TRP A 166 7.92 -12.73 5.69
N SER A 167 9.16 -12.90 5.26
CA SER A 167 10.10 -13.87 5.82
C SER A 167 11.51 -13.31 5.84
N THR A 168 12.41 -14.03 6.49
CA THR A 168 13.82 -13.68 6.63
C THR A 168 14.67 -14.89 6.28
N GLU A 169 15.87 -14.66 5.77
CA GLU A 169 16.90 -15.67 5.58
C GLU A 169 18.15 -15.24 6.38
N PRO A 170 18.63 -16.04 7.34
CA PRO A 170 18.15 -17.38 7.70
C PRO A 170 16.72 -17.40 8.28
N GLU A 171 15.99 -18.48 8.02
CA GLU A 171 14.59 -18.63 8.44
C GLU A 171 14.42 -18.50 9.96
N GLY A 172 13.38 -17.78 10.38
CA GLY A 172 13.02 -17.60 11.79
C GLY A 172 13.90 -16.60 12.56
N VAL A 173 14.84 -15.91 11.89
CA VAL A 173 15.73 -14.94 12.54
C VAL A 173 15.10 -13.54 12.63
N GLY A 174 15.05 -13.01 13.85
CA GLY A 174 14.31 -11.79 14.16
C GLY A 174 12.81 -12.07 14.33
N ALA A 175 12.01 -11.03 14.42
CA ALA A 175 10.56 -11.18 14.60
C ALA A 175 9.79 -10.20 13.71
N PHE A 176 8.77 -10.69 13.01
CA PHE A 176 7.88 -9.84 12.24
C PHE A 176 6.61 -9.49 13.01
N THR A 177 6.17 -8.25 12.90
CA THR A 177 4.79 -7.84 13.21
C THR A 177 4.02 -7.64 11.90
N ASN A 178 2.75 -8.05 11.88
CA ASN A 178 1.90 -8.00 10.68
C ASN A 178 2.53 -8.64 9.41
N PRO A 179 3.13 -9.84 9.48
CA PRO A 179 3.86 -10.46 8.35
C PRO A 179 2.98 -10.83 7.15
N THR A 180 1.66 -10.63 7.24
CA THR A 180 0.69 -10.96 6.18
C THR A 180 0.07 -9.74 5.52
N ARG A 181 0.66 -8.55 5.71
CA ARG A 181 0.19 -7.27 5.15
C ARG A 181 1.23 -6.67 4.21
N SER A 182 0.81 -5.69 3.39
CA SER A 182 1.71 -4.90 2.55
C SER A 182 2.69 -4.02 3.34
N SER A 183 2.38 -3.76 4.62
CA SER A 183 3.31 -3.15 5.58
C SER A 183 3.52 -4.07 6.79
N ALA A 184 4.77 -4.32 7.12
CA ALA A 184 5.20 -5.13 8.24
C ALA A 184 6.32 -4.41 9.01
N GLU A 185 6.67 -4.91 10.20
CA GLU A 185 7.86 -4.46 10.91
C GLU A 185 8.71 -5.67 11.21
N TRP A 186 10.04 -5.54 11.08
CA TRP A 186 10.99 -6.58 11.46
C TRP A 186 11.86 -6.11 12.61
N TRP A 187 11.90 -6.90 13.68
CA TRP A 187 12.72 -6.67 14.85
C TRP A 187 14.05 -7.40 14.72
N ALA A 188 15.15 -6.66 14.81
CA ALA A 188 16.49 -7.21 14.75
C ALA A 188 16.74 -8.16 15.94
N PRO A 189 17.24 -9.38 15.69
CA PRO A 189 17.40 -10.42 16.71
C PRO A 189 18.48 -10.05 17.74
N GLU A 190 18.40 -10.69 18.91
CA GLU A 190 19.52 -10.75 19.85
C GLU A 190 20.72 -11.45 19.22
N SER A 191 21.90 -10.80 19.25
CA SER A 191 23.12 -11.37 18.67
C SER A 191 24.37 -10.76 19.30
N GLY A 192 25.37 -11.61 19.54
CA GLY A 192 26.74 -11.18 19.93
C GLY A 192 27.65 -10.91 18.74
N THR A 193 27.22 -11.17 17.50
CA THR A 193 28.00 -10.97 16.27
C THR A 193 27.23 -10.16 15.25
N ALA A 194 27.94 -9.28 14.52
CA ALA A 194 27.36 -8.61 13.36
C ALA A 194 27.03 -9.63 12.27
N ALA A 195 25.90 -9.45 11.59
CA ALA A 195 25.42 -10.36 10.56
C ALA A 195 24.60 -9.63 9.51
N SER A 196 24.49 -10.23 8.32
CA SER A 196 23.59 -9.78 7.28
C SER A 196 22.39 -10.72 7.17
N TYR A 197 21.21 -10.13 6.98
CA TYR A 197 19.94 -10.84 6.82
C TYR A 197 19.30 -10.44 5.51
N SER A 198 18.60 -11.39 4.90
CA SER A 198 17.87 -11.18 3.66
C SER A 198 16.38 -11.22 3.96
N LEU A 199 15.75 -10.05 4.09
CA LEU A 199 14.31 -9.97 4.28
C LEU A 199 13.60 -10.15 2.94
N ARG A 200 12.56 -10.96 2.92
CA ARG A 200 11.79 -11.29 1.73
C ARG A 200 10.32 -11.00 1.95
N VAL A 201 9.64 -10.61 0.89
CA VAL A 201 8.18 -10.57 0.85
C VAL A 201 7.71 -11.25 -0.43
N THR A 202 6.79 -12.19 -0.28
CA THR A 202 6.08 -12.82 -1.39
C THR A 202 4.70 -12.19 -1.49
N VAL A 203 4.38 -11.68 -2.68
CA VAL A 203 3.06 -11.14 -3.03
C VAL A 203 2.39 -12.13 -3.97
N SER A 204 1.18 -12.57 -3.64
CA SER A 204 0.46 -13.60 -4.40
C SER A 204 -0.99 -13.21 -4.66
N ASP A 205 -1.48 -13.46 -5.88
CA ASP A 205 -2.91 -13.36 -6.26
C ASP A 205 -3.70 -14.67 -5.94
N GLY A 206 -3.00 -15.71 -5.47
CA GLY A 206 -3.57 -17.05 -5.23
C GLY A 206 -3.27 -18.08 -6.33
N THR A 207 -2.81 -17.62 -7.50
CA THR A 207 -2.43 -18.43 -8.68
C THR A 207 -0.93 -18.29 -8.98
N SER A 208 -0.45 -17.06 -9.01
CA SER A 208 0.92 -16.63 -9.28
C SER A 208 1.48 -15.83 -8.11
N ALA A 209 2.80 -15.79 -7.98
CA ALA A 209 3.45 -15.05 -6.91
C ALA A 209 4.74 -14.38 -7.38
N VAL A 210 5.04 -13.21 -6.79
CA VAL A 210 6.25 -12.43 -7.00
C VAL A 210 6.93 -12.21 -5.66
N THR A 211 8.21 -12.57 -5.56
CA THR A 211 9.01 -12.36 -4.35
C THR A 211 10.00 -11.22 -4.54
N ARG A 212 10.07 -10.32 -3.56
CA ARG A 212 11.11 -9.29 -3.44
C ARG A 212 12.02 -9.56 -2.25
N THR A 213 13.22 -9.01 -2.30
CA THR A 213 14.24 -9.25 -1.28
C THR A 213 15.07 -8.00 -1.05
N VAL A 214 15.38 -7.72 0.21
CA VAL A 214 16.31 -6.66 0.61
C VAL A 214 17.35 -7.23 1.58
N GLN A 215 18.60 -6.80 1.41
CA GLN A 215 19.70 -7.16 2.31
C GLN A 215 19.82 -6.11 3.42
N LEU A 216 19.85 -6.57 4.67
CA LEU A 216 20.09 -5.76 5.85
C LEU A 216 21.39 -6.19 6.50
N SER A 217 22.18 -5.23 6.99
CA SER A 217 23.33 -5.51 7.85
C SER A 217 23.02 -5.03 9.25
N VAL A 218 23.09 -5.94 10.21
CA VAL A 218 22.89 -5.67 11.63
C VAL A 218 24.25 -5.69 12.30
N GLY A 219 24.62 -4.54 12.87
CA GLY A 219 25.86 -4.33 13.60
C GLY A 219 25.76 -4.79 15.05
N LEU A 220 26.70 -4.31 15.86
CA LEU A 220 26.72 -4.54 17.31
C LEU A 220 26.40 -3.25 18.06
N PRO A 221 25.78 -3.34 19.25
CA PRO A 221 25.63 -2.18 20.12
C PRO A 221 27.01 -1.63 20.54
N SER A 222 27.14 -0.30 20.56
CA SER A 222 28.23 0.44 21.19
C SER A 222 27.84 0.79 22.61
N TYR A 223 28.81 0.72 23.54
CA TYR A 223 28.53 1.06 24.92
C TYR A 223 28.11 2.53 25.07
N ALA A 224 28.89 3.45 24.50
CA ALA A 224 28.64 4.87 24.65
C ALA A 224 27.35 5.33 23.93
N GLN A 225 27.07 4.76 22.75
CA GLN A 225 25.95 5.21 21.91
C GLN A 225 24.63 4.51 22.22
N ASP A 226 24.66 3.22 22.58
CA ASP A 226 23.45 2.39 22.63
C ASP A 226 23.11 1.87 24.03
N ILE A 227 24.10 1.75 24.93
CA ILE A 227 23.92 1.17 26.27
C ILE A 227 23.87 2.25 27.35
N GLN A 228 24.83 3.19 27.34
CA GLN A 228 24.86 4.29 28.31
C GLN A 228 23.55 5.11 28.35
N PRO A 229 22.89 5.44 27.23
CA PRO A 229 21.65 6.21 27.28
C PRO A 229 20.50 5.49 28.01
N ILE A 230 20.49 4.15 28.00
CA ILE A 230 19.50 3.36 28.77
C ILE A 230 19.74 3.56 30.27
N TRP A 231 21.00 3.54 30.69
CA TRP A 231 21.37 3.80 32.08
C TRP A 231 21.03 5.22 32.51
N ASP A 232 21.39 6.21 31.70
CA ASP A 232 21.12 7.61 31.99
C ASP A 232 19.63 7.86 32.18
N LEU A 233 18.80 7.21 31.35
CA LEU A 233 17.36 7.40 31.37
C LEU A 233 16.67 6.68 32.54
N LYS A 234 17.13 5.49 32.94
CA LYS A 234 16.36 4.60 33.83
C LYS A 234 17.06 4.13 35.10
N CYS A 235 18.36 4.31 35.21
CA CYS A 235 19.14 3.68 36.29
C CYS A 235 20.07 4.66 37.02
N ALA A 236 20.61 5.67 36.33
CA ALA A 236 21.65 6.54 36.87
C ALA A 236 21.19 7.41 38.04
N ASP A 237 19.90 7.75 38.12
CA ASP A 237 19.36 8.55 39.23
C ASP A 237 19.52 7.84 40.58
N CYS A 238 19.27 6.52 40.63
CA CYS A 238 19.43 5.72 41.84
C CYS A 238 20.85 5.14 41.98
N HIS A 239 21.49 4.81 40.85
CA HIS A 239 22.84 4.25 40.80
C HIS A 239 23.85 5.31 40.37
N ASN A 240 24.25 6.17 41.30
CA ASN A 240 25.18 7.28 41.08
C ASN A 240 26.46 7.13 41.93
N ALA A 241 27.28 8.17 42.00
CA ALA A 241 28.51 8.20 42.80
C ALA A 241 28.31 7.89 44.30
N TYR A 242 27.07 8.01 44.81
CA TYR A 242 26.69 7.72 46.20
C TYR A 242 25.82 6.46 46.30
N GLY A 243 25.66 5.73 45.20
CA GLY A 243 24.83 4.53 45.11
C GLY A 243 25.28 3.46 46.11
N ALA A 244 24.30 2.79 46.72
CA ALA A 244 24.55 1.65 47.59
C ALA A 244 25.35 0.57 46.82
N GLU A 245 26.14 -0.20 47.57
CA GLU A 245 26.93 -1.31 47.03
C GLU A 245 28.01 -0.89 46.01
N GLY A 246 28.25 0.41 45.81
CA GLY A 246 29.30 0.92 44.91
C GLY A 246 28.97 0.73 43.43
N LEU A 247 27.69 0.71 43.04
CA LEU A 247 27.26 0.73 41.65
C LEU A 247 26.97 2.17 41.21
N ASN A 248 27.81 2.69 40.30
CA ASN A 248 27.62 3.98 39.66
C ASN A 248 27.39 3.78 38.16
N LEU A 249 26.20 4.11 37.67
CA LEU A 249 25.77 3.99 36.28
C LEU A 249 25.78 5.34 35.53
N GLN A 250 26.28 6.41 36.14
CA GLN A 250 26.47 7.69 35.48
C GLN A 250 27.52 7.60 34.37
N THR A 251 27.36 8.45 33.35
CA THR A 251 28.31 8.59 32.23
C THR A 251 29.75 8.69 32.73
N ASN A 252 30.68 8.03 32.02
CA ASN A 252 32.12 7.90 32.35
C ASN A 252 32.49 7.03 33.56
N ALA A 253 31.54 6.62 34.41
CA ALA A 253 31.81 5.74 35.56
C ALA A 253 31.16 4.34 35.42
N SER A 254 30.08 4.27 34.65
CA SER A 254 29.24 3.09 34.45
C SER A 254 29.98 1.84 33.99
N TYR A 255 30.81 1.94 32.93
CA TYR A 255 31.49 0.77 32.36
C TYR A 255 32.40 0.11 33.39
N ALA A 256 33.26 0.91 34.03
CA ALA A 256 34.19 0.46 35.06
C ALA A 256 33.50 0.00 36.34
N SER A 257 32.22 0.37 36.53
CA SER A 257 31.39 -0.11 37.64
C SER A 257 30.63 -1.40 37.30
N LEU A 258 30.55 -1.80 36.03
CA LEU A 258 29.75 -2.93 35.57
C LEU A 258 30.61 -4.13 35.16
N VAL A 259 31.55 -3.92 34.24
CA VAL A 259 32.22 -5.02 33.54
C VAL A 259 33.34 -5.59 34.41
N ASP A 260 33.31 -6.91 34.64
CA ASP A 260 34.25 -7.65 35.48
C ASP A 260 34.33 -7.18 36.95
N VAL A 261 33.35 -6.39 37.40
CA VAL A 261 33.23 -5.96 38.79
C VAL A 261 32.40 -6.95 39.57
N ALA A 262 32.89 -7.40 40.73
CA ALA A 262 32.14 -8.32 41.59
C ALA A 262 30.75 -7.76 41.94
N GLY A 263 29.72 -8.60 41.75
CA GLY A 263 28.38 -8.33 42.26
C GLY A 263 28.36 -8.25 43.77
N VAL A 264 27.42 -7.49 44.32
CA VAL A 264 27.22 -7.33 45.76
C VAL A 264 25.82 -7.84 46.11
N GLY A 265 25.66 -8.34 47.34
CA GLY A 265 24.39 -8.87 47.87
C GLY A 265 24.32 -10.39 47.95
N ALA A 266 23.13 -10.92 48.26
CA ALA A 266 22.87 -12.35 48.49
C ALA A 266 22.85 -13.23 47.23
N CYS A 267 23.23 -12.67 46.09
CA CYS A 267 23.33 -13.39 44.83
C CYS A 267 24.51 -14.39 44.84
N ARG A 268 24.49 -15.31 43.87
CA ARG A 268 25.67 -16.13 43.57
C ARG A 268 26.87 -15.21 43.28
N PRO A 269 28.10 -15.59 43.67
CA PRO A 269 29.29 -14.79 43.39
C PRO A 269 29.56 -14.77 41.88
N MET A 270 29.10 -13.71 41.23
CA MET A 270 29.29 -13.45 39.81
C MET A 270 29.57 -11.96 39.59
N ALA A 271 30.15 -11.59 38.45
CA ALA A 271 30.34 -10.19 38.10
C ALA A 271 28.99 -9.52 37.80
N ARG A 272 28.94 -8.19 37.95
CA ARG A 272 27.80 -7.36 37.56
C ARG A 272 27.49 -7.56 36.08
N VAL A 273 28.52 -7.55 35.24
CA VAL A 273 28.50 -8.02 33.85
C VAL A 273 29.72 -8.91 33.64
N THR A 274 29.49 -10.13 33.16
CA THR A 274 30.52 -11.05 32.71
C THR A 274 30.54 -11.03 31.16
N PRO A 275 31.59 -10.51 30.51
CA PRO A 275 31.70 -10.46 29.06
C PRO A 275 31.38 -11.79 28.37
N GLY A 276 30.51 -11.76 27.38
CA GLY A 276 30.11 -12.92 26.57
C GLY A 276 29.14 -13.90 27.26
N LYS A 277 28.77 -13.66 28.52
CA LYS A 277 28.01 -14.63 29.32
C LYS A 277 26.77 -14.03 29.96
N LEU A 278 25.62 -14.28 29.33
CA LEU A 278 24.33 -13.80 29.81
C LEU A 278 23.98 -14.36 31.20
N ASP A 279 24.07 -15.68 31.37
CA ASP A 279 23.66 -16.34 32.62
C ASP A 279 24.61 -16.07 33.80
N GLU A 280 25.83 -15.61 33.52
CA GLU A 280 26.83 -15.21 34.53
C GLU A 280 26.87 -13.69 34.76
N SER A 281 25.91 -12.92 34.21
CA SER A 281 25.84 -11.47 34.35
C SER A 281 24.71 -11.05 35.30
N LEU A 282 25.06 -10.66 36.53
CA LEU A 282 24.09 -10.28 37.57
C LEU A 282 23.12 -9.17 37.13
N LEU A 283 23.57 -8.22 36.31
CA LEU A 283 22.75 -7.15 35.75
C LEU A 283 21.47 -7.69 35.09
N LEU A 284 21.59 -8.76 34.30
CA LEU A 284 20.47 -9.34 33.57
C LEU A 284 19.47 -10.00 34.51
N TRP A 285 19.95 -10.68 35.55
CA TRP A 285 19.12 -11.27 36.61
C TRP A 285 18.35 -10.21 37.40
N ARG A 286 18.97 -9.05 37.66
CA ARG A 286 18.31 -7.92 38.33
C ARG A 286 17.21 -7.33 37.45
N ILE A 287 17.44 -7.19 36.14
CA ILE A 287 16.45 -6.65 35.20
C ILE A 287 15.23 -7.59 35.04
N THR A 288 15.45 -8.91 34.99
CA THR A 288 14.36 -9.89 34.80
C THR A 288 13.67 -10.30 36.10
N GLY A 289 14.23 -9.96 37.26
CA GLY A 289 13.64 -10.26 38.57
C GLY A 289 13.84 -11.71 39.00
N GLY A 290 15.01 -12.30 38.72
CA GLY A 290 15.35 -13.63 39.23
C GLY A 290 15.55 -13.67 40.74
N ASP A 291 16.10 -14.77 41.27
CA ASP A 291 16.27 -15.02 42.73
C ASP A 291 17.29 -14.10 43.42
N CYS A 292 17.65 -13.01 42.76
CA CYS A 292 18.78 -12.16 43.06
C CYS A 292 18.36 -10.82 43.67
N GLY A 293 17.24 -10.76 44.40
CA GLY A 293 16.69 -9.55 45.00
C GLY A 293 15.61 -8.87 44.13
N PRO A 294 15.18 -7.64 44.45
CA PRO A 294 14.06 -7.02 43.75
C PRO A 294 14.41 -6.73 42.29
N ARG A 295 13.39 -6.87 41.45
CA ARG A 295 13.45 -6.59 40.02
C ARG A 295 13.71 -5.10 39.76
N MET A 296 14.65 -4.83 38.87
CA MET A 296 15.02 -3.49 38.42
C MET A 296 14.42 -3.18 37.04
N PRO A 297 14.07 -1.92 36.75
CA PRO A 297 14.17 -0.74 37.63
C PRO A 297 13.14 -0.75 38.78
N LEU A 298 13.54 -0.29 39.97
CA LEU A 298 12.61 -0.11 41.09
C LEU A 298 11.56 0.96 40.77
N GLY A 299 10.29 0.68 41.03
CA GLY A 299 9.18 1.59 40.72
C GLY A 299 8.75 1.62 39.25
N GLY A 300 9.36 0.79 38.39
CA GLY A 300 9.03 0.63 36.97
C GLY A 300 9.49 -0.72 36.45
N SER A 301 9.15 -1.80 37.17
CA SER A 301 9.72 -3.13 36.93
C SER A 301 9.32 -3.76 35.59
N ASP A 302 8.32 -3.21 34.91
CA ASP A 302 7.83 -3.62 33.59
C ASP A 302 8.42 -2.79 32.44
N TYR A 303 9.39 -1.90 32.74
CA TYR A 303 9.96 -1.01 31.74
C TYR A 303 10.50 -1.74 30.51
N PHE A 304 11.21 -2.85 30.71
CA PHE A 304 11.81 -3.62 29.61
C PHE A 304 10.80 -4.51 28.86
N GLU A 305 9.62 -4.79 29.44
CA GLU A 305 8.48 -5.36 28.71
C GLU A 305 7.86 -4.34 27.77
N GLN A 306 7.80 -3.08 28.19
CA GLN A 306 7.32 -1.97 27.37
C GLN A 306 8.37 -1.53 26.33
N ASN A 307 9.65 -1.79 26.58
CA ASN A 307 10.78 -1.42 25.73
C ASN A 307 11.69 -2.64 25.44
N PRO A 308 11.15 -3.70 24.80
CA PRO A 308 11.87 -4.97 24.64
C PRO A 308 13.15 -4.83 23.82
N GLY A 309 13.19 -3.89 22.87
CA GLY A 309 14.38 -3.60 22.07
C GLY A 309 15.58 -3.18 22.90
N GLU A 310 15.38 -2.40 23.97
CA GLU A 310 16.47 -1.96 24.84
C GLU A 310 17.08 -3.12 25.63
N PHE A 311 16.25 -4.08 26.06
CA PHE A 311 16.76 -5.27 26.74
C PHE A 311 17.55 -6.18 25.80
N VAL A 312 17.05 -6.34 24.57
CA VAL A 312 17.78 -7.07 23.50
C VAL A 312 19.13 -6.40 23.20
N ARG A 313 19.20 -5.05 23.19
CA ARG A 313 20.48 -4.32 23.04
C ARG A 313 21.45 -4.63 24.17
N ILE A 314 21.01 -4.55 25.42
CA ILE A 314 21.86 -4.84 26.59
C ILE A 314 22.40 -6.27 26.52
N ARG A 315 21.52 -7.26 26.27
CA ARG A 315 21.92 -8.66 26.17
C ARG A 315 22.89 -8.89 25.02
N SER A 316 22.64 -8.27 23.87
CA SER A 316 23.52 -8.35 22.69
C SER A 316 24.90 -7.72 22.93
N TRP A 317 24.95 -6.61 23.68
CA TRP A 317 26.21 -6.01 24.12
C TRP A 317 26.99 -6.93 25.06
N VAL A 318 26.32 -7.59 26.01
CA VAL A 318 26.97 -8.59 26.86
C VAL A 318 27.49 -9.76 26.02
N LEU A 319 26.68 -10.31 25.11
CA LEU A 319 27.07 -11.41 24.21
C LEU A 319 28.26 -11.06 23.33
N SER A 320 28.39 -9.81 22.89
CA SER A 320 29.51 -9.36 22.05
C SER A 320 30.82 -9.14 22.82
N GLY A 321 30.86 -9.51 24.10
CA GLY A 321 32.04 -9.35 24.95
C GLY A 321 32.06 -8.04 25.72
N ALA A 322 30.92 -7.36 25.85
CA ALA A 322 30.76 -6.11 26.59
C ALA A 322 31.83 -5.04 26.23
N PRO A 323 32.07 -4.71 24.95
CA PRO A 323 33.10 -3.75 24.57
C PRO A 323 32.83 -2.34 25.13
N ASN A 324 33.88 -1.59 25.46
CA ASN A 324 33.81 -0.16 25.79
C ASN A 324 34.17 0.69 24.57
N ASN A 325 33.19 0.93 23.69
CA ASN A 325 33.39 1.56 22.38
C ASN A 325 32.36 2.66 22.08
#